data_AF-K1RK08-F1
#
_entry.id   AF-K1RK08-F1
#
_cell.length_a   1.000
_cell.length_b   1.000
_cell.length_c   1.000
_cell.angle_alpha   90.00
_cell.angle_beta   90.00
_cell.angle_gamma   90.00
#
_symmetry.space_group_name_H-M   'P 1'
#
loop_
_entity.id
_entity.type
_entity.pdbx_description
1 polymer ?
#
loop_
_entity_poly.entity_id
_entity_poly.type
_entity_poly.pdbx_seq_one_letter_code
_entity_poly.pdbx_strand_id
1 'polypeptide(L)'
;MAKVAIKSEKLSPFGGIFSIMEQFDSNLSSVIDSTLGMRCRLYGYQYSEIIRSLMSVYFCGGSCIEDVTTHLMYHLSLHPTLRTCSADTILRAIKELTQDNISYTSDTGKTYDFNTADMLNTLLLNCLLSTGQLKEGEGYDVDFDHQFIEAEK
;
A
#
# COMPACT_ATOMS: atom_id res chain seq x y z
N MET A 1 3.61 9.28 44.83
CA MET A 1 4.51 9.88 43.83
C MET A 1 5.00 8.76 42.92
N ALA A 2 4.89 8.90 41.60
CA ALA A 2 5.42 7.89 40.68
C ALA A 2 6.96 7.93 40.70
N LYS A 3 7.61 6.78 40.84
CA LYS A 3 9.07 6.66 40.68
C LYS A 3 9.40 6.77 39.19
N VAL A 4 10.01 7.87 38.78
CA VAL A 4 10.57 8.04 37.44
C VAL A 4 12.04 7.61 37.49
N ALA A 5 12.40 6.60 36.71
CA ALA A 5 13.79 6.17 36.52
C ALA A 5 14.26 6.57 35.13
N ILE A 6 15.43 7.20 35.03
CA ILE A 6 16.03 7.57 33.74
C ILE A 6 16.76 6.34 33.21
N LYS A 7 16.27 5.75 32.12
CA LYS A 7 17.02 4.77 31.34
C LYS A 7 17.84 5.49 30.28
N SER A 8 19.13 5.20 30.21
CA SER A 8 20.07 5.78 29.23
C SER A 8 20.14 5.00 27.90
N GLU A 9 19.33 3.95 27.76
CA GLU A 9 19.24 3.17 26.51
C GLU A 9 18.69 4.05 25.39
N LYS A 10 19.35 4.05 24.22
CA LYS A 10 18.82 4.69 23.01
C LYS A 10 17.56 3.93 22.60
N LEU A 11 16.39 4.46 22.94
CA LEU A 11 15.14 3.96 22.40
C LEU A 11 15.08 4.31 20.91
N SER A 12 14.99 3.31 20.05
CA SER A 12 14.58 3.55 18.66
C SER A 12 13.09 3.85 18.67
N PRO A 13 12.64 5.00 18.15
CA PRO A 13 11.23 5.22 17.87
C PRO A 13 10.68 4.09 16.99
N PHE A 14 9.37 3.84 17.12
CA PHE A 14 8.63 2.91 16.26
C PHE A 14 9.15 1.46 16.27
N GLY A 15 9.82 0.97 17.31
CA GLY A 15 10.46 -0.35 17.32
C GLY A 15 9.57 -1.54 16.92
N GLY A 16 8.25 -1.47 17.12
CA GLY A 16 7.30 -2.49 16.65
C GLY A 16 7.14 -2.56 15.13
N ILE A 17 7.54 -1.52 14.39
CA ILE A 17 7.37 -1.46 12.94
C ILE A 17 8.17 -2.54 12.22
N PHE A 18 9.35 -2.92 12.71
CA PHE A 18 10.17 -3.93 12.07
C PHE A 18 9.47 -5.28 12.01
N SER A 19 8.85 -5.71 13.10
CA SER A 19 8.06 -6.93 13.13
C SER A 19 6.87 -6.88 12.17
N ILE A 20 6.20 -5.72 12.05
CA ILE A 20 5.13 -5.53 11.06
C ILE A 20 5.67 -5.63 9.63
N MET A 21 6.83 -5.04 9.35
CA MET A 21 7.45 -5.06 8.02
C MET A 21 7.98 -6.45 7.62
N GLU A 22 8.42 -7.26 8.58
CA GLU A 22 8.77 -8.67 8.35
C GLU A 22 7.53 -9.53 8.03
N GLN A 23 6.42 -9.30 8.74
CA GLN A 23 5.15 -9.95 8.43
C GLN A 23 4.59 -9.51 7.07
N PHE A 24 4.73 -8.24 6.73
CA PHE A 24 4.39 -7.75 5.38
C PHE A 24 5.22 -8.49 4.31
N ASP A 25 6.54 -8.54 4.49
CA ASP A 25 7.42 -9.16 3.50
C ASP A 25 7.13 -10.64 3.28
N SER A 26 6.94 -11.38 4.36
CA SER A 26 6.69 -12.82 4.31
C SER A 26 5.35 -13.17 3.66
N ASN A 27 4.33 -12.33 3.81
CA ASN A 27 2.98 -12.64 3.36
C ASN A 27 2.59 -11.97 2.03
N LEU A 28 3.14 -10.79 1.72
CA LEU A 28 2.62 -9.93 0.64
C LEU A 28 3.65 -9.57 -0.43
N SER A 29 4.95 -9.48 -0.12
CA SER A 29 5.91 -8.92 -1.07
C SER A 29 6.00 -9.70 -2.39
N SER A 30 6.04 -11.03 -2.33
CA SER A 30 6.04 -11.88 -3.53
C SER A 30 4.76 -11.76 -4.36
N VAL A 31 3.61 -11.59 -3.70
CA VAL A 31 2.30 -11.45 -4.34
C VAL A 31 2.17 -10.09 -5.02
N ILE A 32 2.61 -9.04 -4.35
CA ILE A 32 2.66 -7.68 -4.90
C ILE A 32 3.54 -7.65 -6.15
N ASP A 33 4.78 -8.13 -6.03
CA ASP A 33 5.75 -8.02 -7.12
C ASP A 33 5.40 -8.94 -8.31
N SER A 34 4.77 -10.08 -8.06
CA SER A 34 4.28 -10.95 -9.14
C SER A 34 3.01 -10.41 -9.81
N THR A 35 2.11 -9.76 -9.08
CA THR A 35 0.87 -9.21 -9.65
C THR A 35 1.12 -7.91 -10.41
N LEU A 36 1.93 -6.98 -9.87
CA LEU A 36 2.23 -5.69 -10.50
C LEU A 36 3.40 -5.74 -11.47
N GLY A 37 4.15 -6.86 -11.46
CA GLY A 37 5.31 -7.07 -12.30
C GLY A 37 6.56 -6.30 -11.86
N MET A 38 7.67 -6.55 -12.56
CA MET A 38 8.93 -5.87 -12.29
C MET A 38 8.83 -4.38 -12.64
N ARG A 39 8.98 -3.52 -11.63
CA ARG A 39 9.03 -2.07 -11.84
C ARG A 39 10.36 -1.61 -12.44
N CYS A 40 11.47 -2.18 -11.98
CA CYS A 40 12.82 -1.83 -12.42
C CYS A 40 13.65 -3.10 -12.62
N ARG A 41 14.30 -3.22 -13.80
CA ARG A 41 15.09 -4.41 -14.18
C ARG A 41 16.53 -4.41 -13.66
N LEU A 42 17.08 -3.24 -13.32
CA LEU A 42 18.52 -3.09 -13.00
C LEU A 42 18.74 -2.48 -11.62
N TYR A 43 18.34 -1.21 -11.44
CA TYR A 43 18.51 -0.48 -10.19
C TYR A 43 17.20 0.21 -9.86
N GLY A 44 16.64 -0.08 -8.69
CA GLY A 44 15.38 0.51 -8.27
C GLY A 44 14.77 -0.21 -7.07
N TYR A 45 13.50 0.11 -6.86
CA TYR A 45 12.65 -0.52 -5.86
C TYR A 45 11.53 -1.26 -6.58
N GLN A 46 11.19 -2.46 -6.11
CA GLN A 46 9.99 -3.17 -6.52
C GLN A 46 8.74 -2.55 -5.86
N TYR A 47 7.55 -2.91 -6.33
CA TYR A 47 6.31 -2.33 -5.80
C TYR A 47 6.08 -2.71 -4.33
N SER A 48 6.48 -3.91 -3.91
CA SER A 48 6.41 -4.34 -2.51
C SER A 48 7.20 -3.42 -1.57
N GLU A 49 8.44 -3.09 -1.93
CA GLU A 49 9.31 -2.17 -1.18
C GLU A 49 8.71 -0.76 -1.10
N ILE A 50 8.04 -0.32 -2.16
CA ILE A 50 7.42 1.00 -2.26
C ILE A 50 6.15 1.09 -1.43
N ILE A 51 5.24 0.13 -1.57
CA ILE A 51 4.00 0.06 -0.79
C ILE A 51 4.33 -0.03 0.69
N ARG A 52 5.32 -0.85 1.06
CA ARG A 52 5.78 -0.96 2.44
C ARG A 52 6.34 0.35 2.99
N SER A 53 7.13 1.08 2.18
CA SER A 53 7.64 2.40 2.55
C SER A 53 6.50 3.41 2.74
N LEU A 54 5.47 3.37 1.89
CA LEU A 54 4.26 4.18 2.05
C LEU A 54 3.49 3.83 3.33
N MET A 55 3.32 2.55 3.64
CA MET A 55 2.65 2.09 4.87
C MET A 55 3.33 2.60 6.14
N SER A 56 4.67 2.76 6.10
CA SER A 56 5.42 3.27 7.25
C SER A 56 4.98 4.66 7.69
N VAL A 57 4.47 5.50 6.77
CA VAL A 57 3.89 6.82 7.11
C VAL A 57 2.76 6.63 8.11
N TYR A 58 1.79 5.78 7.78
CA TYR A 58 0.60 5.59 8.61
C TYR A 58 0.91 4.88 9.93
N PHE A 59 1.80 3.88 9.93
CA PHE A 59 2.18 3.18 11.17
C PHE A 59 3.03 4.01 12.12
N CYS A 60 3.75 5.02 11.61
CA CYS A 60 4.59 5.91 12.42
C CYS A 60 3.91 7.25 12.74
N GLY A 61 2.64 7.44 12.39
CA GLY A 61 1.91 8.68 12.64
C GLY A 61 2.33 9.87 11.77
N GLY A 62 2.87 9.60 10.59
CA GLY A 62 3.11 10.60 9.56
C GLY A 62 1.80 11.13 8.97
N SER A 63 1.86 12.36 8.48
CA SER A 63 0.74 13.10 7.89
C SER A 63 0.88 13.29 6.39
N CYS A 64 2.09 13.12 5.84
CA CYS A 64 2.35 13.24 4.42
C CYS A 64 3.44 12.26 3.96
N ILE A 65 3.53 12.03 2.64
CA ILE A 65 4.48 11.06 2.06
C ILE A 65 5.94 11.54 2.26
N GLU A 66 6.15 12.85 2.34
CA GLU A 66 7.43 13.49 2.61
C GLU A 66 8.03 13.04 3.95
N ASP A 67 7.18 12.71 4.94
CA ASP A 67 7.59 12.23 6.27
C ASP A 67 8.44 10.96 6.18
N VAL A 68 8.25 10.13 5.14
CA VAL A 68 9.13 8.98 4.89
C VAL A 68 10.57 9.44 4.80
N THR A 69 10.84 10.49 4.03
CA THR A 69 12.21 10.93 3.74
C THR A 69 12.77 11.83 4.84
N THR A 70 11.94 12.70 5.43
CA THR A 70 12.38 13.70 6.40
C THR A 70 12.48 13.16 7.83
N HIS A 71 11.64 12.17 8.19
CA HIS A 71 11.49 11.74 9.58
C HIS A 71 11.66 10.24 9.80
N LEU A 72 11.26 9.39 8.84
CA LEU A 72 11.24 7.94 9.07
C LEU A 72 12.46 7.21 8.52
N MET A 73 13.00 7.62 7.38
CA MET A 73 14.03 6.88 6.63
C MET A 73 15.26 6.55 7.49
N TYR A 74 15.71 7.50 8.31
CA TYR A 74 16.83 7.25 9.23
C TYR A 74 16.52 6.12 10.22
N HIS A 75 15.33 6.14 10.83
CA HIS A 75 14.92 5.11 11.79
C HIS A 75 14.69 3.76 11.11
N LEU A 76 14.05 3.75 9.94
CA LEU A 76 13.78 2.52 9.18
C LEU A 76 15.07 1.87 8.67
N SER A 77 16.10 2.66 8.36
CA SER A 77 17.42 2.15 7.93
C SER A 77 18.19 1.39 9.01
N LEU A 78 17.74 1.45 10.27
CA LEU A 78 18.31 0.65 11.36
C LEU A 78 18.00 -0.84 11.20
N HIS A 79 17.02 -1.20 10.36
CA HIS A 79 16.75 -2.59 10.01
C HIS A 79 17.55 -3.01 8.78
N PRO A 80 18.45 -4.01 8.90
CA PRO A 80 19.51 -4.25 7.92
C PRO A 80 19.03 -4.66 6.52
N THR A 81 17.83 -5.24 6.42
CA THR A 81 17.25 -5.70 5.15
C THR A 81 16.10 -4.83 4.65
N LEU A 82 15.68 -3.83 5.42
CA LEU A 82 14.54 -2.98 5.07
C LEU A 82 15.00 -1.87 4.11
N ARG A 83 14.64 -2.00 2.84
CA ARG A 83 14.89 -0.97 1.84
C ARG A 83 13.73 0.02 1.82
N THR A 84 13.97 1.21 2.35
CA THR A 84 12.99 2.32 2.36
C THR A 84 13.25 3.25 1.17
N CYS A 85 12.21 3.53 0.39
CA CYS A 85 12.32 4.45 -0.75
C CYS A 85 11.94 5.89 -0.37
N SER A 86 12.37 6.85 -1.20
CA SER A 86 12.06 8.27 -0.99
C SER A 86 10.61 8.59 -1.33
N ALA A 87 10.13 9.73 -0.83
CA ALA A 87 8.82 10.28 -1.15
C ALA A 87 8.61 10.42 -2.66
N ASP A 88 9.61 10.93 -3.40
CA ASP A 88 9.56 11.05 -4.86
C ASP A 88 9.37 9.70 -5.56
N THR A 89 10.02 8.65 -5.03
CA THR A 89 9.91 7.30 -5.58
C THR A 89 8.52 6.74 -5.38
N ILE A 90 7.95 6.94 -4.18
CA ILE A 90 6.58 6.56 -3.83
C ILE A 90 5.59 7.27 -4.75
N LEU A 91 5.68 8.59 -4.86
CA LEU A 91 4.78 9.41 -5.69
C LEU A 91 4.83 8.99 -7.16
N ARG A 92 6.02 8.66 -7.69
CA ARG A 92 6.16 8.17 -9.06
C ARG A 92 5.47 6.81 -9.23
N ALA A 93 5.63 5.90 -8.29
CA ALA A 93 4.98 4.59 -8.35
C ALA A 93 3.45 4.69 -8.24
N ILE A 94 2.93 5.57 -7.38
CA ILE A 94 1.47 5.81 -7.31
C ILE A 94 0.96 6.29 -8.67
N LYS A 95 1.65 7.23 -9.33
CA LYS A 95 1.32 7.69 -10.69
C LYS A 95 1.42 6.60 -11.75
N GLU A 96 2.35 5.66 -11.61
CA GLU A 96 2.45 4.51 -12.54
C GLU A 96 1.27 3.55 -12.39
N LEU A 97 0.68 3.47 -11.19
CA LEU A 97 -0.45 2.59 -10.88
C LEU A 97 -1.82 3.24 -11.13
N THR A 98 -1.88 4.54 -11.46
CA THR A 98 -3.15 5.20 -11.77
C THR A 98 -3.70 4.69 -13.09
N GLN A 99 -5.02 4.46 -13.12
CA GLN A 99 -5.78 4.16 -14.33
C GLN A 99 -6.68 5.36 -14.65
N ASP A 100 -6.92 5.63 -15.93
CA ASP A 100 -7.86 6.67 -16.34
C ASP A 100 -9.30 6.27 -16.00
N ASN A 101 -10.13 7.27 -15.71
CA ASN A 101 -11.55 7.06 -15.50
C ASN A 101 -12.25 6.77 -16.84
N ILE A 102 -13.22 5.87 -16.80
CA ILE A 102 -14.25 5.70 -17.81
C ILE A 102 -15.35 6.71 -17.50
N SER A 103 -15.55 7.68 -18.39
CA SER A 103 -16.59 8.69 -18.25
C SER A 103 -17.83 8.31 -19.05
N TYR A 104 -18.99 8.33 -18.40
CA TYR A 104 -20.30 8.16 -19.04
C TYR A 104 -21.14 9.42 -18.87
N THR A 105 -21.61 9.99 -19.98
CA THR A 105 -22.52 11.15 -19.95
C THR A 105 -23.94 10.68 -20.24
N SER A 106 -24.83 10.87 -19.27
CA SER A 106 -26.26 10.56 -19.40
C SER A 106 -26.98 11.50 -20.37
N ASP A 107 -28.18 11.11 -20.79
CA ASP A 107 -29.06 11.92 -21.66
C ASP A 107 -29.43 13.29 -21.05
N THR A 108 -29.35 13.42 -19.71
CA THR A 108 -29.55 14.70 -19.00
C THR A 108 -28.32 15.61 -18.98
N GLY A 109 -27.22 15.19 -19.62
CA GLY A 109 -25.96 15.92 -19.67
C GLY A 109 -25.06 15.75 -18.43
N LYS A 110 -25.44 14.90 -17.46
CA LYS A 110 -24.59 14.59 -16.30
C LYS A 110 -23.51 13.57 -16.68
N THR A 111 -22.26 13.88 -16.37
CA THR A 111 -21.11 12.98 -16.51
C THR A 111 -20.82 12.25 -15.21
N TYR A 112 -20.61 10.95 -15.32
CA TYR A 112 -20.25 10.04 -14.24
C TYR A 112 -18.91 9.41 -14.58
N ASP A 113 -17.94 9.56 -13.68
CA ASP A 113 -16.63 8.94 -13.83
C ASP A 113 -16.58 7.66 -13.00
N PHE A 114 -16.04 6.61 -13.59
CA PHE A 114 -15.83 5.32 -12.94
C PHE A 114 -14.43 4.80 -13.23
N ASN A 115 -13.83 4.09 -12.29
CA ASN A 115 -12.52 3.49 -12.45
C ASN A 115 -12.56 2.03 -12.04
N THR A 116 -12.30 1.12 -12.98
CA THR A 116 -12.28 -0.31 -12.66
C THR A 116 -11.04 -0.69 -11.86
N ALA A 117 -9.92 0.01 -12.02
CA ALA A 117 -8.63 -0.27 -11.38
C ALA A 117 -8.28 -1.77 -11.36
N ASP A 118 -8.54 -2.50 -12.46
CA ASP A 118 -8.59 -3.97 -12.49
C ASP A 118 -7.32 -4.64 -11.96
N MET A 119 -6.16 -4.07 -12.28
CA MET A 119 -4.86 -4.54 -11.80
C MET A 119 -4.73 -4.43 -10.27
N LEU A 120 -5.15 -3.31 -9.69
CA LEU A 120 -5.12 -3.10 -8.24
C LEU A 120 -6.17 -3.95 -7.54
N ASN A 121 -7.35 -4.10 -8.12
CA ASN A 121 -8.38 -5.01 -7.59
C ASN A 121 -7.89 -6.47 -7.59
N THR A 122 -7.23 -6.91 -8.66
CA THR A 122 -6.59 -8.23 -8.72
C THR A 122 -5.53 -8.38 -7.63
N LEU A 123 -4.70 -7.34 -7.41
CA LEU A 123 -3.72 -7.35 -6.33
C LEU A 123 -4.39 -7.52 -4.96
N LEU A 124 -5.45 -6.77 -4.67
CA LEU A 124 -6.15 -6.86 -3.39
C LEU A 124 -6.71 -8.26 -3.15
N LEU A 125 -7.34 -8.88 -4.16
CA LEU A 125 -7.84 -10.25 -4.08
C LEU A 125 -6.71 -11.26 -3.84
N ASN A 126 -5.60 -11.14 -4.57
CA ASN A 126 -4.44 -12.01 -4.39
C ASN A 126 -3.81 -11.87 -2.99
N CYS A 127 -3.75 -10.65 -2.45
CA CYS A 127 -3.29 -10.40 -1.09
C CYS A 127 -4.21 -11.07 -0.05
N LEU A 128 -5.53 -10.99 -0.24
CA LEU A 128 -6.50 -11.65 0.65
C LEU A 128 -6.39 -13.18 0.60
N LEU A 129 -6.18 -13.76 -0.59
CA LEU A 129 -5.91 -15.19 -0.75
C LEU A 129 -4.60 -15.59 -0.05
N SER A 130 -3.52 -14.84 -0.27
CA SER A 130 -2.20 -15.11 0.33
C SER A 130 -2.22 -15.07 1.86
N THR A 131 -3.02 -14.17 2.42
CA THR A 131 -3.18 -14.03 3.87
C THR A 131 -4.27 -14.92 4.46
N GLY A 132 -4.85 -15.82 3.65
CA GLY A 132 -5.86 -16.80 4.07
C GLY A 132 -7.22 -16.19 4.46
N GLN A 133 -7.46 -14.93 4.10
CA GLN A 133 -8.75 -14.27 4.34
C GLN A 133 -9.81 -14.70 3.33
N LEU A 134 -9.39 -15.07 2.12
CA LEU A 134 -10.21 -15.73 1.12
C LEU A 134 -9.66 -17.13 0.82
N LYS A 135 -10.51 -17.99 0.29
CA LYS A 135 -10.19 -19.35 -0.16
C LYS A 135 -10.55 -19.51 -1.62
N GLU A 136 -9.71 -20.25 -2.33
CA GLU A 136 -9.93 -20.55 -3.74
C GLU A 136 -11.20 -21.39 -3.94
N GLY A 137 -11.97 -21.03 -4.97
CA GLY A 137 -13.21 -21.73 -5.32
C GLY A 137 -14.44 -21.38 -4.46
N GLU A 138 -14.28 -20.54 -3.44
CA GLU A 138 -15.41 -19.97 -2.70
C GLU A 138 -15.94 -18.70 -3.39
N GLY A 139 -17.27 -18.52 -3.35
CA GLY A 139 -17.93 -17.30 -3.80
C GLY A 139 -17.93 -16.26 -2.69
N TYR A 140 -17.59 -15.01 -3.03
CA TYR A 140 -17.57 -13.90 -2.11
C TYR A 140 -18.31 -12.71 -2.71
N ASP A 141 -19.21 -12.13 -1.92
CA ASP A 141 -19.83 -10.85 -2.24
C ASP A 141 -18.99 -9.75 -1.59
N VAL A 142 -18.16 -9.08 -2.40
CA VAL A 142 -17.42 -7.89 -1.96
C VAL A 142 -18.31 -6.70 -2.25
N ASP A 143 -19.01 -6.21 -1.23
CA ASP A 143 -19.95 -5.11 -1.35
C ASP A 143 -19.21 -3.82 -1.74
N PHE A 144 -19.46 -3.35 -2.96
CA PHE A 144 -18.99 -2.07 -3.47
C PHE A 144 -20.21 -1.27 -3.90
N ASP A 145 -20.46 -0.14 -3.24
CA ASP A 145 -21.63 0.74 -3.45
C ASP A 145 -21.74 1.37 -4.87
N HIS A 146 -20.87 1.00 -5.81
CA HIS A 146 -20.87 1.49 -7.20
C HIS A 146 -21.59 0.49 -8.13
N GLN A 147 -22.87 0.25 -7.90
CA GLN A 147 -23.67 -0.59 -8.78
C GLN A 147 -24.22 0.23 -9.96
N PHE A 148 -23.80 -0.10 -11.19
CA PHE A 148 -24.43 0.41 -12.41
C PHE A 148 -25.56 -0.54 -12.80
N ILE A 149 -26.79 -0.16 -12.46
CA ILE A 149 -27.99 -0.90 -12.85
C ILE A 149 -28.56 -0.20 -14.08
N GLU A 150 -28.82 -0.93 -15.17
CA GLU A 150 -29.67 -0.41 -16.23
C GLU A 150 -31.04 -0.08 -15.63
N ALA A 151 -31.38 1.21 -15.58
CA ALA A 151 -32.75 1.62 -15.31
C ALA A 151 -33.61 1.22 -16.51
N GLU A 152 -34.73 0.52 -16.28
CA GLU A 152 -35.72 0.27 -17.32
C GLU A 152 -36.12 1.59 -17.98
N LYS A 153 -36.22 1.57 -19.32
CA LYS A 153 -36.64 2.73 -20.12
C LYS A 153 -38.08 3.15 -19.83
#